data_AF-A0A9X2BDV2-F1
#
_entry.id   AF-A0A9X2BDV2-F1
#
_cell.length_a   1.000
_cell.length_b   1.000
_cell.length_c   1.000
_cell.angle_alpha   90.00
_cell.angle_beta   90.00
_cell.angle_gamma   90.00
#
_symmetry.space_group_name_H-M   'P 1'
#
loop_
_entity.id
_entity.type
_entity.pdbx_description
1 polymer ?
#
loop_
_entity_poly.entity_id
_entity_poly.type
_entity_poly.pdbx_seq_one_letter_code
_entity_poly.pdbx_strand_id
1 'polypeptide(L)' 'MHIHEIIACLEAIYLDYYDGLYNEHQMKFMLKKLYLDSNIPINEWSEILLDAQWKYGTEEDYELKRQQLMEEET' A
#
# COMPACT_ATOMS: atom_id res chain seq x y z
N MET A 1 8.98 -11.38 -9.38
CA MET A 1 7.53 -11.51 -9.21
C MET A 1 6.87 -10.66 -10.29
N HIS A 2 5.79 -11.13 -10.91
CA HIS A 2 5.09 -10.32 -11.91
C HIS A 2 4.20 -9.28 -11.22
N ILE A 3 3.92 -8.15 -11.90
CA ILE A 3 3.17 -7.03 -11.31
C ILE A 3 1.78 -7.43 -10.81
N HIS A 4 1.09 -8.33 -11.50
CA HIS A 4 -0.21 -8.84 -11.08
C HIS A 4 -0.15 -9.63 -9.77
N GLU A 5 0.95 -10.35 -9.51
CA GLU A 5 1.14 -11.09 -8.26
C GLU A 5 1.41 -10.12 -7.10
N ILE A 6 2.15 -9.05 -7.37
CA ILE A 6 2.45 -8.00 -6.38
C ILE A 6 1.17 -7.29 -5.96
N ILE A 7 0.33 -6.91 -6.92
CA ILE A 7 -0.96 -6.27 -6.66
C ILE A 7 -1.85 -7.20 -5.81
N ALA A 8 -1.96 -8.48 -6.17
CA ALA A 8 -2.75 -9.43 -5.38
C ALA A 8 -2.23 -9.57 -3.94
N CYS A 9 -0.90 -9.59 -3.74
CA CYS A 9 -0.30 -9.60 -2.42
C CYS A 9 -0.58 -8.31 -1.63
N LEU A 10 -0.47 -7.15 -2.28
CA LEU A 10 -0.78 -5.86 -1.65
C LEU A 10 -2.23 -5.79 -1.20
N GLU A 11 -3.15 -6.18 -2.08
CA GLU A 11 -4.58 -6.24 -1.78
C GLU A 11 -4.88 -7.14 -0.57
N ALA A 12 -4.26 -8.31 -0.49
CA ALA A 12 -4.42 -9.21 0.65
C ALA A 12 -3.88 -8.59 1.95
N ILE A 13 -2.71 -7.94 1.90
CA ILE A 13 -2.13 -7.28 3.08
C ILE A 13 -3.06 -6.19 3.62
N TYR A 14 -3.64 -5.38 2.74
CA TYR A 14 -4.57 -4.32 3.14
C TYR A 14 -5.89 -4.87 3.64
N LEU A 15 -6.46 -5.88 2.97
CA LEU A 15 -7.68 -6.55 3.43
C LEU A 15 -7.51 -7.12 4.84
N ASP A 16 -6.43 -7.87 5.07
CA ASP A 16 -6.13 -8.44 6.39
C ASP A 16 -5.91 -7.36 7.47
N TYR A 17 -5.32 -6.22 7.10
CA TYR A 17 -5.19 -5.07 8.00
C TYR A 17 -6.55 -4.46 8.36
N TYR A 18 -7.42 -4.23 7.37
CA TYR A 18 -8.75 -3.68 7.60
C TYR A 18 -9.69 -4.63 8.35
N ASP A 19 -9.51 -5.95 8.18
CA ASP A 19 -10.20 -6.99 8.97
C ASP A 19 -9.64 -7.12 10.41
N GLY A 20 -8.58 -6.37 10.74
CA GLY A 20 -7.98 -6.35 12.08
C GLY A 20 -7.09 -7.55 12.39
N LEU A 21 -6.69 -8.33 11.37
CA LEU A 21 -5.76 -9.45 11.54
C LEU A 21 -4.33 -8.97 11.81
N TYR A 22 -4.00 -7.75 11.37
CA TYR A 22 -2.71 -7.11 11.58
C TYR A 22 -2.87 -5.73 12.21
N ASN A 23 -1.90 -5.37 13.07
CA ASN A 23 -1.71 -3.97 13.42
C ASN A 23 -0.86 -3.25 12.35
N GLU A 24 -0.83 -1.91 12.43
CA GLU A 24 -0.12 -1.06 11.47
C GLU A 24 1.37 -1.43 11.33
N HIS A 25 2.02 -1.81 12.43
CA HIS A 25 3.43 -2.18 12.42
C HIS A 25 3.66 -3.50 11.65
N GLN A 26 2.78 -4.47 11.81
CA GLN A 26 2.81 -5.73 11.07
C GLN A 26 2.52 -5.53 9.58
N MET A 27 1.53 -4.70 9.25
CA MET A 27 1.24 -4.31 7.87
C MET A 27 2.47 -3.66 7.20
N LYS A 28 3.08 -2.65 7.85
CA LYS A 28 4.29 -1.98 7.35
C LYS A 28 5.46 -2.95 7.13
N PHE A 29 5.63 -3.92 8.04
CA PHE A 29 6.64 -4.96 7.89
C PHE A 29 6.40 -5.82 6.64
N MET A 30 5.16 -6.25 6.40
CA MET A 30 4.80 -7.06 5.24
C MET A 30 4.95 -6.28 3.93
N LEU A 31 4.52 -5.02 3.88
CA LEU A 31 4.71 -4.14 2.73
C LEU A 31 6.20 -3.96 2.40
N LYS A 32 7.03 -3.71 3.42
CA LYS A 32 8.49 -3.59 3.23
C LYS A 32 9.11 -4.87 2.69
N LYS A 33 8.69 -6.04 3.20
CA LYS A 33 9.16 -7.33 2.71
C LYS A 33 8.76 -7.55 1.24
N LEU A 34 7.50 -7.28 0.92
CA LEU A 34 6.98 -7.42 -0.44
C LEU A 34 7.71 -6.50 -1.43
N TYR A 35 8.01 -5.26 -1.04
CA TYR A 35 8.81 -4.32 -1.84
C TYR A 35 10.19 -4.89 -2.17
N LEU A 36 10.91 -5.40 -1.16
CA LEU A 36 12.24 -5.98 -1.34
C LEU A 36 12.23 -7.19 -2.28
N ASP A 37 11.19 -8.01 -2.22
CA ASP A 37 11.03 -9.20 -3.07
C ASP A 37 10.56 -8.85 -4.50
N SER A 38 9.93 -7.68 -4.68
CA SER A 38 9.35 -7.25 -5.96
C SER A 38 10.37 -6.75 -6.98
N ASN A 39 11.48 -6.16 -6.52
CA ASN A 39 12.48 -5.49 -7.35
C ASN A 39 11.90 -4.41 -8.28
N ILE A 40 10.79 -3.77 -7.87
CA ILE A 40 10.16 -2.66 -8.60
C ILE A 40 10.80 -1.33 -8.20
N PRO A 41 10.99 -0.38 -9.14
CA PRO A 41 11.33 1.00 -8.84
C PRO A 41 10.39 1.65 -7.82
N ILE A 42 10.92 2.48 -6.92
CA ILE A 42 10.13 3.08 -5.82
C ILE A 42 8.95 3.92 -6.30
N ASN A 43 9.05 4.57 -7.45
CA ASN A 43 7.96 5.36 -8.04
C ASN A 43 6.78 4.48 -8.46
N GLU A 44 7.06 3.38 -9.17
CA GLU A 44 6.04 2.41 -9.60
C GLU A 44 5.47 1.65 -8.39
N TRP A 45 6.31 1.36 -7.39
CA TRP A 45 5.86 0.81 -6.11
C TRP A 45 4.86 1.71 -5.39
N SER A 46 5.13 3.02 -5.31
CA SER A 46 4.24 3.96 -4.64
C SER A 46 2.88 4.05 -5.33
N GLU A 47 2.84 4.03 -6.65
CA GLU A 47 1.59 4.04 -7.42
C GLU A 47 0.73 2.80 -7.15
N ILE A 48 1.32 1.59 -7.29
CA ILE A 48 0.57 0.35 -7.06
C ILE A 48 0.17 0.14 -5.60
N LEU A 49 0.99 0.64 -4.65
CA LEU A 49 0.70 0.59 -3.22
C LEU A 49 -0.53 1.41 -2.89
N LEU A 50 -0.60 2.63 -3.43
CA LEU A 50 -1.75 3.51 -3.28
C LEU A 50 -3.00 2.85 -3.89
N ASP A 51 -2.94 2.38 -5.13
CA ASP A 51 -4.08 1.73 -5.79
C ASP A 51 -4.62 0.52 -5.00
N ALA A 52 -3.73 -0.32 -4.46
CA ALA A 52 -4.13 -1.47 -3.64
C ALA A 52 -4.73 -1.04 -2.29
N GLN A 53 -4.20 0.02 -1.68
CA GLN A 53 -4.78 0.62 -0.47
C GLN A 53 -6.19 1.14 -0.77
N TRP A 54 -6.40 1.81 -1.90
CA TRP A 54 -7.68 2.42 -2.29
C TRP A 54 -8.78 1.43 -2.57
N LYS A 55 -8.44 0.22 -3.03
CA LYS A 55 -9.43 -0.82 -3.24
C LYS A 55 -10.22 -1.18 -1.97
N TYR A 56 -9.60 -0.98 -0.79
CA TYR A 56 -10.19 -1.30 0.50
C TYR A 56 -10.26 -0.11 1.47
N GLY A 57 -9.66 1.02 1.14
CA GLY A 57 -9.77 2.29 1.87
C GLY A 57 -11.04 3.08 1.50
N THR A 58 -11.46 4.00 2.37
CA THR A 58 -12.61 4.87 2.11
C THR A 58 -12.21 6.10 1.28
N GLU A 59 -13.19 6.79 0.68
CA GLU A 59 -12.95 8.03 -0.07
C GLU A 59 -12.42 9.17 0.83
N GLU A 60 -12.73 9.16 2.13
CA GLU A 60 -12.14 10.10 3.10
C GLU A 60 -10.66 9.84 3.34
N ASP A 61 -10.24 8.57 3.37
CA ASP A 61 -8.82 8.21 3.49
C ASP A 61 -8.02 8.76 2.29
N TYR A 62 -8.65 8.86 1.11
CA TYR A 62 -8.07 9.35 -0.15
C TYR A 62 -7.72 10.82 -0.12
N GLU A 63 -8.67 11.64 0.30
CA GLU A 63 -8.45 13.07 0.42
C GLU A 63 -7.39 13.38 1.47
N LEU A 64 -7.41 12.66 2.60
CA LEU A 64 -6.44 12.84 3.68
C LEU A 64 -5.01 12.48 3.25
N LYS A 65 -4.85 11.34 2.54
CA LYS A 65 -3.52 10.88 2.10
C LYS A 65 -2.95 11.75 0.98
N ARG A 66 -3.79 12.19 0.05
CA ARG A 66 -3.38 13.11 -1.01
C ARG A 66 -2.93 14.46 -0.43
N GLN A 67 -3.63 15.00 0.57
CA GLN A 67 -3.23 16.22 1.25
C GLN A 67 -1.86 16.08 1.94
N GLN A 68 -1.63 14.96 2.64
CA GLN A 68 -0.33 14.68 3.29
C GLN A 68 0.83 14.64 2.30
N LEU A 69 0.65 14.03 1.13
CA LEU A 69 1.70 13.96 0.11
C LEU A 69 2.02 15.32 -0.52
N MET A 70 1.03 16.21 -0.66
CA MET A 70 1.26 17.58 -1.17
C MET A 70 2.00 18.45 -0.14
N GLU A 71 1.78 18.24 1.16
CA GLU A 71 2.49 18.94 2.23
C GLU A 71 3.95 18.51 2.36
N GLU A 72 4.30 17.25 2.05
CA GLU A 72 5.68 16.77 2.10
C GLU A 72 6.56 17.23 0.90
N GLU A 73 5.94 17.67 -0.21
CA GLU A 73 6.65 18.19 -1.40
C GLU A 73 6.86 19.72 -1.38
N THR A 74 6.40 20.43 -0.33
CA THR A 74 6.49 21.90 -0.19
C THR A 74 7.51 22.30 0.87
#